data_AF-A4URK9-F1
#
_entry.id   AF-A4URK9-F1
#
_cell.length_a   1.000
_cell.length_b   1.000
_cell.length_c   1.000
_cell.angle_alpha   90.00
_cell.angle_beta   90.00
_cell.angle_gamma   90.00
#
_symmetry.space_group_name_H-M   'P 1'
#
loop_
_entity.id
_entity.type
_entity.pdbx_description
1 polymer ?
#
loop_
_entity_poly.entity_id
_entity_poly.type
_entity_poly.pdbx_seq_one_letter_code
_entity_poly.pdbx_strand_id
1 'polypeptide(L)'
;QPNAMGGREAGGLAHLLPGYRLVANAEHRAEVEQAWQLPAGRINAKPGLAAWQQIEAMEQEALDLWWVAATNPLVSLPDLDRVKSAMQKCPLVVVSEAYADSETSHYAHLLLPAAQWSEKAGAMTNSER
;
A
#
# COMPACT_ATOMS: atom_id res chain seq x y z
N GLN A 1 -8.38 -6.86 -10.35
CA GLN A 1 -8.15 -5.42 -10.05
C GLN A 1 -8.32 -4.62 -11.34
N PRO A 2 -9.41 -3.84 -11.50
CA PRO A 2 -9.67 -3.11 -12.75
C PRO A 2 -8.69 -1.96 -13.02
N ASN A 3 -8.01 -1.46 -11.99
CA ASN A 3 -7.09 -0.32 -12.06
C ASN A 3 -5.65 -0.65 -11.63
N ALA A 4 -5.20 -1.88 -11.91
CA ALA A 4 -3.83 -2.29 -11.55
C ALA A 4 -2.76 -1.43 -12.25
N MET A 5 -3.03 -0.98 -13.48
CA MET A 5 -2.16 -0.07 -14.22
C MET A 5 -2.13 1.33 -13.60
N GLY A 6 -3.29 1.91 -13.28
CA GLY A 6 -3.35 3.23 -12.65
C GLY A 6 -2.71 3.25 -11.27
N GLY A 7 -2.77 2.14 -10.52
CA GLY A 7 -2.03 1.99 -9.27
C GLY A 7 -0.51 2.12 -9.45
N ARG A 8 0.07 1.59 -10.53
CA ARG A 8 1.50 1.73 -10.85
C ARG A 8 1.84 3.14 -11.29
N GLU A 9 0.99 3.74 -12.11
CA GLU A 9 1.12 5.13 -12.58
C GLU A 9 1.10 6.13 -11.43
N ALA A 10 0.25 5.87 -10.43
CA ALA A 10 0.17 6.68 -9.22
C ALA A 10 1.33 6.45 -8.23
N GLY A 11 2.25 5.50 -8.51
CA GLY A 11 3.38 5.20 -7.64
C GLY A 11 3.11 4.16 -6.54
N GLY A 12 2.06 3.34 -6.68
CA GLY A 12 1.64 2.34 -5.69
C GLY A 12 2.55 1.11 -5.53
N LEU A 13 3.81 1.18 -5.97
CA LEU A 13 4.82 0.13 -5.77
C LEU A 13 5.94 0.67 -4.89
N ALA A 14 6.51 -0.18 -4.03
CA ALA A 14 7.48 0.22 -3.01
C ALA A 14 8.76 0.90 -3.54
N HIS A 15 9.04 0.81 -4.84
CA HIS A 15 10.21 1.40 -5.51
C HIS A 15 9.83 2.55 -6.46
N LEU A 16 8.54 2.89 -6.59
CA LEU A 16 8.04 3.90 -7.52
C LEU A 16 7.54 5.16 -6.80
N LEU A 17 7.65 6.26 -7.53
CA LEU A 17 6.96 7.52 -7.35
C LEU A 17 5.99 7.72 -8.54
N PRO A 18 5.05 8.67 -8.48
CA PRO A 18 4.10 8.90 -9.55
C PRO A 18 4.77 9.10 -10.93
N GLY A 19 4.16 8.55 -11.98
CA GLY A 19 4.66 8.63 -13.35
C GLY A 19 5.83 7.69 -13.66
N TYR A 20 5.86 6.49 -13.06
CA TYR A 20 6.93 5.49 -13.24
C TYR A 20 8.34 5.97 -12.83
N ARG A 21 8.40 6.99 -11.97
CA ARG A 21 9.63 7.52 -11.43
C ARG A 21 10.21 6.54 -10.39
N LEU A 22 11.48 6.17 -10.52
CA LEU A 22 12.18 5.34 -9.54
C LEU A 22 12.63 6.14 -8.31
N VAL A 23 12.35 5.65 -7.09
CA VAL A 23 12.85 6.27 -5.85
C VAL A 23 14.37 6.28 -5.77
N ALA A 24 15.07 5.36 -6.44
CA ALA A 24 16.53 5.31 -6.45
C ALA A 24 17.17 6.45 -7.27
N ASN A 25 16.45 7.02 -8.25
CA ASN A 25 16.94 8.12 -9.06
C ASN A 25 16.79 9.46 -8.32
N ALA A 26 17.89 10.19 -8.12
CA ALA A 26 17.89 11.46 -7.42
C ALA A 26 17.09 12.56 -8.14
N GLU A 27 17.14 12.62 -9.46
CA GLU A 27 16.39 13.60 -10.26
C GLU A 27 14.88 13.38 -10.13
N HIS A 28 14.45 12.13 -10.22
CA HIS A 28 13.05 11.77 -10.02
C HIS A 28 12.52 12.16 -8.64
N ARG A 29 13.32 11.97 -7.58
CA ARG A 29 12.95 12.40 -6.22
C ARG A 29 12.86 13.92 -6.14
N ALA A 30 13.84 14.64 -6.69
CA ALA A 30 13.87 16.10 -6.68
C ALA A 30 12.65 16.71 -7.38
N GLU A 31 12.24 16.17 -8.52
CA GLU A 31 11.02 16.61 -9.23
C GLU A 31 9.77 16.48 -8.34
N VAL A 32 9.61 15.34 -7.66
CA VAL A 32 8.44 15.08 -6.81
C VAL A 32 8.49 15.90 -5.52
N GLU A 33 9.67 16.03 -4.91
CA GLU A 33 9.87 16.90 -3.75
C GLU A 33 9.52 18.35 -4.06
N GLN A 34 9.96 18.87 -5.20
CA GLN A 34 9.60 20.22 -5.66
C GLN A 34 8.09 20.34 -5.88
N ALA A 35 7.48 19.40 -6.60
CA ALA A 35 6.04 19.41 -6.88
C ALA A 35 5.18 19.36 -5.60
N TRP A 36 5.63 18.62 -4.57
CA TRP A 36 4.96 18.48 -3.28
C TRP A 36 5.42 19.48 -2.22
N GLN A 37 6.31 20.41 -2.56
CA GLN A 37 6.86 21.43 -1.65
C GLN A 37 7.54 20.82 -0.42
N LEU A 38 8.23 19.69 -0.62
CA LEU A 38 9.04 19.02 0.41
C LEU A 38 10.48 19.55 0.41
N PRO A 39 11.16 19.55 1.58
CA PRO A 39 12.60 19.80 1.62
C PRO A 39 13.37 18.81 0.73
N ALA A 40 14.45 19.28 0.11
CA ALA A 40 15.30 18.43 -0.71
C ALA A 40 15.86 17.25 0.08
N GLY A 41 15.78 16.04 -0.49
CA GLY A 41 16.20 14.79 0.12
C GLY A 41 15.24 14.22 1.17
N ARG A 42 14.02 14.77 1.29
CA ARG A 42 12.98 14.25 2.18
C ARG A 42 12.49 12.86 1.77
N ILE A 43 12.42 12.57 0.48
CA ILE A 43 12.05 11.25 -0.04
C ILE A 43 13.27 10.33 0.05
N ASN A 44 13.10 9.17 0.70
CA ASN A 44 14.18 8.20 0.86
C ASN A 44 14.55 7.57 -0.49
N ALA A 45 15.86 7.45 -0.74
CA ALA A 45 16.37 6.81 -1.96
C ALA A 45 16.23 5.27 -1.95
N LYS A 46 16.03 4.68 -0.77
CA LYS A 46 15.88 3.23 -0.60
C LYS A 46 14.43 2.82 -0.93
N PRO A 47 14.23 1.82 -1.81
CA PRO A 47 12.94 1.17 -1.97
C PRO A 47 12.37 0.70 -0.64
N GLY A 48 11.06 0.84 -0.47
CA GLY A 48 10.33 0.26 0.64
C GLY A 48 10.20 -1.26 0.52
N LEU A 49 9.52 -1.85 1.51
CA LEU A 49 9.26 -3.28 1.56
C LEU A 49 8.19 -3.68 0.53
N ALA A 50 8.47 -4.70 -0.27
CA ALA A 50 7.44 -5.39 -1.06
C ALA A 50 6.44 -6.11 -0.15
N ALA A 51 5.28 -6.49 -0.68
CA ALA A 51 4.17 -7.05 0.11
C ALA A 51 4.60 -8.23 1.01
N TRP A 52 5.37 -9.18 0.50
CA TRP A 52 5.84 -10.31 1.31
C TRP A 52 6.89 -9.92 2.35
N GLN A 53 7.78 -8.96 2.01
CA GLN A 53 8.76 -8.44 2.96
C GLN A 53 8.10 -7.67 4.11
N GLN A 54 6.90 -7.11 3.90
CA GLN A 54 6.11 -6.53 4.99
C GLN A 54 5.65 -7.61 5.97
N ILE A 55 5.25 -8.79 5.49
CA ILE A 55 4.91 -9.95 6.33
C ILE A 55 6.14 -10.37 7.15
N GLU A 56 7.28 -10.56 6.50
CA GLU A 56 8.54 -10.91 7.16
C GLU A 56 8.99 -9.86 8.19
N ALA A 57 8.79 -8.57 7.89
CA ALA A 57 9.10 -7.48 8.81
C ALA A 57 8.17 -7.47 10.04
N MET A 58 6.87 -7.74 9.87
CA MET A 58 5.96 -7.91 11.02
C MET A 58 6.35 -9.11 11.89
N GLU A 59 6.78 -10.21 11.29
CA GLU A 59 7.24 -11.39 12.03
C GLU A 59 8.48 -11.11 12.90
N GLN A 60 9.34 -10.22 12.41
CA GLN A 60 10.57 -9.74 13.05
C GLN A 60 10.34 -8.50 13.94
N GLU A 61 9.08 -8.06 14.13
CA GLU A 61 8.73 -6.87 14.91
C GLU A 61 9.45 -5.59 14.40
N ALA A 62 9.75 -5.54 13.10
CA ALA A 62 10.40 -4.43 12.42
C ALA A 62 9.40 -3.52 11.66
N LEU A 63 8.09 -3.80 11.77
CA LEU A 63 7.01 -3.04 11.14
C LEU A 63 5.90 -2.78 12.16
N ASP A 64 5.80 -1.52 12.59
CA ASP A 64 4.87 -1.11 13.65
C ASP A 64 3.44 -0.85 13.15
N LEU A 65 3.31 -0.41 11.89
CA LEU A 65 2.04 -0.05 11.29
C LEU A 65 1.88 -0.68 9.92
N TRP A 66 0.81 -1.45 9.76
CA TRP A 66 0.37 -1.96 8.46
C TRP A 66 -0.98 -1.38 8.06
N TRP A 67 -1.02 -0.67 6.94
CA TRP A 67 -2.26 -0.10 6.38
C TRP A 67 -2.66 -0.83 5.10
N VAL A 68 -3.73 -1.60 5.20
CA VAL A 68 -4.37 -2.28 4.08
C VAL A 68 -5.45 -1.37 3.50
N ALA A 69 -5.33 -1.03 2.23
CA ALA A 69 -6.33 -0.24 1.51
C ALA A 69 -6.68 -0.89 0.17
N ALA A 70 -7.98 -1.01 -0.12
CA ALA A 70 -8.51 -1.52 -1.38
C ALA A 70 -8.08 -2.97 -1.74
N THR A 71 -7.73 -3.78 -0.74
CA THR A 71 -7.38 -5.20 -0.91
C THR A 71 -7.73 -5.99 0.35
N ASN A 72 -7.76 -7.33 0.22
CA ASN A 72 -8.06 -8.27 1.30
C ASN A 72 -6.94 -9.33 1.38
N PRO A 73 -5.83 -9.04 2.07
CA PRO A 73 -4.66 -9.91 2.16
C PRO A 73 -4.97 -11.31 2.72
N LEU A 74 -5.95 -11.43 3.62
CA LEU A 74 -6.36 -12.73 4.17
C LEU A 74 -7.18 -13.61 3.21
N VAL A 75 -7.40 -13.14 1.97
CA VAL A 75 -7.91 -13.96 0.86
C VAL A 75 -6.88 -14.07 -0.28
N SER A 76 -6.11 -13.01 -0.50
CA SER A 76 -5.30 -12.83 -1.71
C SER A 76 -3.80 -13.14 -1.55
N LEU A 77 -3.27 -13.17 -0.33
CA LEU A 77 -1.88 -13.57 -0.09
C LEU A 77 -1.76 -15.09 0.06
N PRO A 78 -0.60 -15.67 -0.29
CA PRO A 78 -0.32 -17.07 0.01
C PRO A 78 -0.07 -17.27 1.50
N ASP A 79 -0.14 -18.53 1.95
CA ASP A 79 0.21 -18.94 3.33
C ASP A 79 -0.54 -18.12 4.39
N LEU A 80 -1.87 -18.20 4.34
CA LEU A 80 -2.77 -17.36 5.13
C LEU A 80 -2.55 -17.49 6.64
N ASP A 81 -2.14 -18.66 7.13
CA ASP A 81 -1.88 -18.85 8.56
C ASP A 81 -0.65 -18.08 9.01
N ARG A 82 0.39 -18.02 8.17
CA ARG A 82 1.56 -17.17 8.40
C ARG A 82 1.20 -15.69 8.35
N VAL A 83 0.40 -15.27 7.37
CA VAL A 83 -0.05 -13.87 7.25
C VAL A 83 -0.86 -13.46 8.50
N LYS A 84 -1.80 -14.29 8.96
CA LYS A 84 -2.58 -14.03 10.19
C LYS A 84 -1.67 -13.89 11.41
N SER A 85 -0.71 -14.81 11.57
CA SER A 85 0.26 -14.78 12.66
C SER A 85 1.11 -13.50 12.64
N ALA A 86 1.57 -13.07 11.46
CA ALA A 86 2.31 -11.83 11.29
C ALA A 86 1.44 -10.59 11.62
N MET A 87 0.20 -10.55 11.15
CA MET A 87 -0.74 -9.46 11.46
C MET A 87 -0.97 -9.29 12.97
N GLN A 88 -1.08 -10.40 13.71
CA GLN A 88 -1.27 -10.38 15.16
C GLN A 88 -0.06 -9.82 15.93
N LYS A 89 1.14 -9.84 15.32
CA LYS A 89 2.34 -9.24 15.89
C LYS A 89 2.47 -7.74 15.57
N CYS A 90 1.77 -7.25 14.55
CA CYS A 90 1.84 -5.85 14.16
C CYS A 90 1.11 -4.97 15.19
N PRO A 91 1.78 -4.00 15.82
CA PRO A 91 1.19 -3.13 16.84
C PRO A 91 -0.06 -2.37 16.38
N LEU A 92 -0.13 -2.00 15.10
CA LEU A 92 -1.27 -1.29 14.54
C LEU A 92 -1.57 -1.76 13.10
N VAL A 93 -2.77 -2.31 12.93
CA VAL A 93 -3.30 -2.72 11.63
C VAL A 93 -4.50 -1.83 11.32
N VAL A 94 -4.37 -1.02 10.26
CA VAL A 94 -5.45 -0.17 9.74
C VAL A 94 -5.99 -0.82 8.48
N VAL A 95 -7.31 -0.94 8.39
CA VAL A 95 -7.99 -1.47 7.21
C VAL A 95 -8.95 -0.43 6.69
N SER A 96 -8.73 0.05 5.46
CA SER A 96 -9.68 0.87 4.72
C SER A 96 -10.51 0.01 3.79
N GLU A 97 -11.76 -0.18 4.15
CA GLU A 97 -12.63 -1.21 3.57
C GLU A 97 -14.05 -0.68 3.41
N ALA A 98 -14.70 -1.14 2.35
CA ALA A 98 -16.03 -0.73 1.96
C ALA A 98 -17.10 -1.81 2.25
N TYR A 99 -16.67 -2.98 2.72
CA TYR A 99 -17.51 -4.07 3.22
C TYR A 99 -17.25 -4.32 4.72
N ALA A 100 -18.29 -4.50 5.53
CA ALA A 100 -18.11 -4.64 6.98
C ALA A 100 -17.34 -5.92 7.39
N ASP A 101 -17.46 -7.00 6.61
CA ASP A 101 -17.12 -8.37 7.04
C ASP A 101 -16.08 -9.04 6.11
N SER A 102 -15.05 -8.29 5.71
CA SER A 102 -13.94 -8.89 4.96
C SER A 102 -13.00 -9.67 5.88
N GLU A 103 -12.37 -10.74 5.39
CA GLU A 103 -11.53 -11.63 6.19
C GLU A 103 -10.42 -10.86 6.92
N THR A 104 -9.83 -9.86 6.26
CA THR A 104 -8.79 -8.99 6.84
C THR A 104 -9.35 -8.04 7.91
N SER A 105 -10.61 -7.59 7.80
CA SER A 105 -11.18 -6.63 8.76
C SER A 105 -11.25 -7.19 10.19
N HIS A 106 -11.40 -8.51 10.34
CA HIS A 106 -11.39 -9.19 11.64
C HIS A 106 -10.06 -9.09 12.40
N TYR A 107 -8.97 -8.72 11.72
CA TYR A 107 -7.63 -8.55 12.29
C TYR A 107 -7.21 -7.08 12.33
N ALA A 108 -8.11 -6.15 12.01
CA ALA A 108 -7.87 -4.72 12.08
C ALA A 108 -7.94 -4.23 13.53
N HIS A 109 -7.00 -3.38 13.92
CA HIS A 109 -7.09 -2.58 15.13
C HIS A 109 -7.94 -1.32 14.90
N LEU A 110 -7.95 -0.81 13.66
CA LEU A 110 -8.78 0.30 13.21
C LEU A 110 -9.40 -0.01 11.84
N LEU A 111 -10.73 -0.07 11.79
CA LEU A 111 -11.48 -0.22 10.54
C LEU A 111 -12.01 1.16 10.10
N LEU A 112 -11.60 1.60 8.92
CA LEU A 112 -12.00 2.87 8.32
C LEU A 112 -12.96 2.60 7.15
N PRO A 113 -14.21 3.11 7.19
CA PRO A 113 -15.14 2.93 6.08
C PRO A 113 -14.63 3.67 4.84
N ALA A 114 -14.54 2.95 3.73
CA ALA A 114 -14.21 3.50 2.43
C ALA A 114 -15.44 3.47 1.52
N ALA A 115 -15.61 4.48 0.68
CA ALA A 115 -16.67 4.45 -0.34
C ALA A 115 -16.44 3.30 -1.35
N GLN A 116 -17.50 2.75 -1.92
CA GLN A 116 -17.47 1.79 -3.02
C GLN A 116 -17.21 2.47 -4.37
N TRP A 117 -17.02 1.66 -5.42
CA TRP A 117 -16.77 2.17 -6.78
C TRP A 117 -17.84 3.15 -7.27
N SER A 118 -19.13 2.81 -7.11
CA SER A 118 -20.26 3.62 -7.57
C SER A 118 -20.47 4.92 -6.79
N GLU A 119 -19.79 5.07 -5.65
CA GLU A 119 -19.90 6.22 -4.75
C GLU A 119 -18.75 7.22 -4.94
N LYS A 120 -17.80 6.93 -5.83
CA LYS A 120 -16.61 7.75 -6.08
C LYS A 120 -16.62 8.32 -7.48
N ALA A 121 -15.94 9.45 -7.63
CA ALA A 121 -15.54 10.02 -8.91
C ALA A 121 -14.01 9.99 -9.05
N GLY A 122 -13.52 9.72 -10.26
CA GLY A 122 -12.08 9.66 -10.53
C GLY A 122 -11.77 9.03 -11.90
N ALA A 123 -10.51 8.63 -12.08
CA ALA A 123 -10.04 7.96 -13.29
C ALA A 123 -9.52 6.55 -12.95
N MET A 124 -9.63 5.66 -13.94
CA MET A 124 -9.01 4.34 -13.91
C MET A 124 -8.26 4.13 -15.23
N THR A 125 -7.07 3.56 -15.15
CA THR A 125 -6.27 3.15 -16.31
C THR A 125 -6.49 1.65 -16.52
N ASN A 126 -6.97 1.29 -17.72
CA ASN A 126 -7.22 -0.09 -18.08
C ASN A 126 -5.90 -0.81 -18.45
N SER A 127 -5.99 -2.04 -18.95
CA SER A 127 -4.84 -2.84 -19.38
C SER A 127 -4.12 -2.29 -20.62
N GLU A 128 -4.80 -1.51 -21.45
CA GLU A 128 -4.28 -0.94 -22.71
C GLU A 128 -3.57 0.41 -22.51
N ARG A 129 -3.60 0.95 -21.28
CA ARG A 129 -3.02 2.23 -20.84
C ARG A 129 -3.83 3.44 -21.28
#